data_AF-A0A9D2BZP0-F1
#
_entry.id   AF-A0A9D2BZP0-F1
#
_cell.length_a   1.000
_cell.length_b   1.000
_cell.length_c   1.000
_cell.angle_alpha   90.00
_cell.angle_beta   90.00
_cell.angle_gamma   90.00
#
_symmetry.space_group_name_H-M   'P 1'
#
loop_
_entity.id
_entity.type
_entity.pdbx_description
1 polymer ?
#
loop_
_entity_poly.entity_id
_entity_poly.type
_entity_poly.pdbx_seq_one_letter_code
_entity_poly.pdbx_strand_id
1 'polypeptide(L)'
;MISLITLAIISVVLAIPLFQSVFQEPMIGTLKGPEYEVIEIDGVRYVENSDHAFSSADRGEYLGSVTNGTITMRVFSVKGDDSKTFIYALWDWEGAFYVRED
;
A
#
# COMPACT_ATOMS: atom_id res chain seq x y z
N MET A 1 15.83 -2.46 -44.44
CA MET A 1 15.24 -3.63 -43.75
C MET A 1 15.74 -3.63 -42.32
N ILE A 2 14.85 -3.51 -41.34
CA ILE A 2 15.21 -3.73 -39.94
C ILE A 2 15.34 -5.25 -39.75
N SER A 3 16.46 -5.72 -39.21
CA SER A 3 16.67 -7.15 -38.95
C SER A 3 15.74 -7.63 -37.82
N LEU A 4 15.30 -8.88 -37.89
CA LEU A 4 14.56 -9.54 -36.80
C LEU A 4 15.28 -9.42 -35.45
N ILE A 5 16.62 -9.45 -35.48
CA ILE A 5 17.46 -9.28 -34.29
C ILE A 5 17.28 -7.87 -33.69
N THR A 6 17.26 -6.85 -34.55
CA THR A 6 17.04 -5.45 -34.12
C THR A 6 15.64 -5.27 -33.54
N LEU A 7 14.63 -5.91 -34.12
CA LEU A 7 13.25 -5.87 -33.60
C LEU A 7 13.14 -6.53 -32.22
N ALA A 8 13.79 -7.67 -32.03
CA ALA A 8 13.82 -8.39 -30.75
C ALA A 8 14.51 -7.57 -29.65
N ILE A 9 15.64 -6.94 -29.96
CA ILE A 9 16.36 -6.08 -29.02
C ILE A 9 15.49 -4.89 -28.58
N ILE A 10 14.82 -4.22 -29.53
CA ILE A 10 13.92 -3.10 -29.22
C ILE A 10 12.76 -3.57 -28.32
N SER A 11 12.17 -4.73 -28.61
CA SER A 11 11.08 -5.29 -27.81
C SER A 11 11.51 -5.58 -26.37
N VAL A 12 12.71 -6.13 -26.16
CA VAL A 12 13.23 -6.43 -24.81
C VAL A 12 13.55 -5.14 -24.05
N VAL A 13 14.17 -4.16 -24.71
CA VAL A 13 14.52 -2.87 -24.10
C VAL A 13 13.27 -2.10 -23.67
N LEU A 14 12.18 -2.18 -24.44
CA LEU A 14 10.90 -1.54 -24.07
C LEU A 14 10.13 -2.33 -23.00
N ALA A 15 10.26 -3.66 -22.97
CA ALA A 15 9.57 -4.49 -21.98
C ALA A 15 10.06 -4.24 -20.54
N ILE A 16 11.36 -3.97 -20.35
CA ILE A 16 11.96 -3.76 -19.03
C ILE A 16 11.35 -2.57 -18.25
N PRO A 17 11.27 -1.34 -18.79
CA PRO A 17 10.67 -0.20 -18.07
C PRO A 17 9.16 -0.35 -17.89
N LEU A 18 8.48 -1.01 -18.83
CA LEU A 18 7.06 -1.38 -18.69
C LEU A 18 6.85 -2.33 -17.52
N PHE A 19 7.70 -3.35 -17.40
CA PHE A 19 7.67 -4.29 -16.27
C PHE A 19 7.92 -3.55 -14.95
N GLN A 20 8.94 -2.70 -14.87
CA GLN A 20 9.23 -1.93 -13.66
C GLN A 20 8.09 -1.00 -13.25
N SER A 21 7.35 -0.43 -14.20
CA SER A 21 6.19 0.42 -13.91
C SER A 21 4.99 -0.36 -13.37
N VAL A 22 4.80 -1.61 -13.81
CA VAL A 22 3.70 -2.47 -13.35
C VAL A 22 3.97 -3.05 -11.96
N PHE A 23 5.24 -3.23 -11.58
CA PHE A 23 5.64 -3.76 -10.28
C PHE A 23 5.86 -2.70 -9.20
N GLN A 24 5.58 -1.43 -9.48
CA GLN A 24 5.60 -0.43 -8.42
C GLN A 24 4.45 -0.70 -7.44
N GLU A 25 4.78 -0.85 -6.16
CA GLU A 25 3.80 -0.89 -5.08
C GLU A 25 2.89 0.34 -5.20
N PRO A 26 1.57 0.16 -5.36
CA PRO A 26 0.69 1.29 -5.60
C PRO A 26 0.68 2.19 -4.38
N MET A 27 1.06 3.45 -4.56
CA MET A 27 0.90 4.47 -3.52
C MET A 27 -0.56 4.90 -3.50
N ILE A 28 -1.29 4.48 -2.48
CA ILE A 28 -2.75 4.63 -2.39
C ILE A 28 -3.18 5.78 -1.47
N GLY A 29 -2.24 6.43 -0.77
CA GLY A 29 -2.61 7.46 0.18
C GLY A 29 -1.43 8.11 0.89
N THR A 30 -1.75 8.88 1.92
CA THR A 30 -0.78 9.68 2.69
C THR A 30 -0.83 9.37 4.18
N LEU A 31 0.34 9.45 4.83
CA LEU A 31 0.48 9.40 6.28
C LEU A 31 0.50 10.83 6.82
N LYS A 32 -0.19 11.07 7.93
CA LYS A 32 -0.31 12.37 8.60
C LYS A 32 -0.20 12.18 10.11
N GLY A 33 0.02 13.29 10.83
CA GLY A 33 0.20 13.30 12.28
C GLY A 33 1.68 13.20 12.71
N PRO A 34 2.00 13.65 13.93
CA PRO A 34 3.35 13.61 14.46
C PRO A 34 3.87 12.18 14.69
N GLU A 35 2.99 11.25 15.06
CA GLU A 35 3.34 9.83 15.28
C GLU A 35 2.63 8.90 14.28
N TYR A 36 2.34 9.41 13.08
CA TYR A 36 1.72 8.65 12.00
C TYR A 36 0.27 8.21 12.27
N GLU A 37 -0.39 8.81 13.26
CA GLU A 37 -1.72 8.47 13.77
C GLU A 37 -2.85 8.49 12.72
N VAL A 38 -2.62 9.09 11.54
CA VAL A 38 -3.65 9.30 10.53
C VAL A 38 -3.18 8.82 9.16
N ILE A 39 -4.02 8.00 8.52
CA ILE A 39 -3.89 7.60 7.12
C ILE A 39 -5.05 8.20 6.33
N GLU A 40 -4.75 8.77 5.16
CA GLU A 40 -5.78 9.25 4.23
C GLU A 40 -5.63 8.54 2.88
N ILE A 41 -6.69 7.83 2.48
CA ILE A 41 -6.78 7.05 1.23
C ILE A 41 -8.05 7.49 0.51
N ASP A 42 -7.93 7.99 -0.72
CA ASP A 42 -9.07 8.46 -1.54
C ASP A 42 -10.01 9.45 -0.82
N GLY A 43 -9.46 10.31 0.06
CA GLY A 43 -10.21 11.27 0.86
C GLY A 43 -10.93 10.68 2.08
N VAL A 44 -10.80 9.37 2.33
CA VAL A 44 -11.27 8.71 3.54
C VAL A 44 -10.16 8.75 4.58
N ARG A 45 -10.51 9.20 5.78
CA ARG A 45 -9.59 9.29 6.92
C ARG A 45 -9.68 8.03 7.75
N TYR A 46 -8.52 7.52 8.13
CA TYR A 46 -8.34 6.41 9.05
C TYR A 46 -7.45 6.87 10.20
N VAL A 47 -7.86 6.59 11.44
CA VAL A 47 -7.15 7.00 12.65
C VAL A 47 -6.67 5.77 13.39
N GLU A 48 -5.43 5.80 13.88
CA GLU A 48 -4.87 4.72 14.66
C GLU A 48 -5.79 4.38 15.84
N ASN A 49 -6.05 3.09 16.01
CA ASN A 49 -6.96 2.59 17.02
C ASN A 49 -6.35 1.32 17.62
N SER A 50 -6.27 1.29 18.96
CA SER A 50 -5.81 0.13 19.74
C SER A 50 -6.95 -0.59 20.49
N ASP A 51 -8.17 -0.05 20.45
CA ASP A 51 -9.38 -0.63 21.03
C ASP A 51 -10.14 -1.47 19.98
N HIS A 52 -9.57 -2.62 19.64
CA HIS A 52 -10.13 -3.57 18.69
C HIS A 52 -9.84 -5.01 19.10
N ALA A 53 -10.56 -5.95 18.49
CA ALA A 53 -10.39 -7.39 18.75
C ALA A 53 -9.35 -8.08 17.85
N PHE A 54 -8.80 -7.37 16.85
CA PHE A 54 -7.87 -7.93 15.87
C PHE A 54 -6.44 -8.07 16.37
N SER A 55 -5.69 -8.96 15.75
CA SER A 55 -4.26 -9.18 15.94
C SER A 55 -3.52 -9.09 14.60
N SER A 56 -2.19 -8.96 14.63
CA SER A 56 -1.40 -8.92 13.39
C SER A 56 -1.54 -10.19 12.51
N ALA A 57 -1.99 -11.32 13.08
CA ALA A 57 -2.31 -12.53 12.32
C ALA A 57 -3.55 -12.36 11.40
N ASP A 58 -4.42 -11.41 11.75
CA ASP A 58 -5.63 -11.05 11.01
C ASP A 58 -5.32 -10.12 9.83
N ARG A 59 -4.04 -9.84 9.55
CA ARG A 59 -3.62 -9.16 8.33
C ARG A 59 -4.13 -9.90 7.10
N GLY A 60 -4.87 -9.19 6.27
CA GLY A 60 -5.49 -9.64 5.03
C GLY A 60 -4.62 -9.40 3.81
N GLU A 61 -5.29 -9.01 2.73
CA GLU A 61 -4.69 -8.75 1.43
C GLU A 61 -3.95 -7.42 1.43
N TYR A 62 -2.86 -7.34 0.67
CA TYR A 62 -2.13 -6.10 0.45
C TYR A 62 -2.97 -5.17 -0.45
N LEU A 63 -3.17 -3.94 0.00
CA LEU A 63 -3.96 -2.93 -0.70
C LEU A 63 -3.09 -1.92 -1.44
N GLY A 64 -1.91 -1.64 -0.90
CA GLY A 64 -1.00 -0.62 -1.41
C GLY A 64 -0.13 -0.06 -0.30
N SER A 65 0.56 1.04 -0.58
CA SER A 65 1.44 1.72 0.36
C SER A 65 0.99 3.16 0.56
N VAL A 66 1.31 3.74 1.72
CA VAL A 66 1.05 5.14 2.07
C VAL A 66 2.35 5.80 2.52
N THR A 67 2.50 7.10 2.25
CA THR A 67 3.73 7.83 2.57
C THR A 67 3.47 9.26 3.05
N ASN A 68 4.35 9.78 3.88
CA ASN A 68 4.45 11.22 4.17
C ASN A 68 5.66 11.88 3.47
N GLY A 69 6.28 11.18 2.51
CA GLY A 69 7.52 11.58 1.85
C GLY A 69 8.80 11.25 2.61
N THR A 70 8.71 10.88 3.90
CA THR A 70 9.85 10.46 4.72
C THR A 70 9.84 8.95 4.97
N ILE A 71 8.68 8.40 5.35
CA ILE A 71 8.49 6.98 5.57
C ILE A 71 7.41 6.43 4.63
N THR A 72 7.44 5.12 4.42
CA THR A 72 6.42 4.40 3.65
C THR A 72 5.91 3.23 4.50
N MET A 73 4.59 3.10 4.60
CA MET A 73 3.93 1.98 5.27
C MET A 73 3.13 1.17 4.26
N ARG A 74 3.17 -0.16 4.39
CA ARG A 74 2.33 -1.07 3.60
C ARG A 74 0.98 -1.20 4.28
N VAL A 75 -0.10 -1.10 3.51
CA VAL A 75 -1.48 -1.16 3.99
C VAL A 75 -2.12 -2.46 3.54
N PHE A 76 -2.86 -3.08 4.46
CA PHE A 76 -3.54 -4.35 4.27
C PHE A 76 -4.99 -4.24 4.73
N SER A 77 -5.86 -5.06 4.13
CA SER A 77 -7.19 -5.32 4.69
C SER A 77 -7.08 -6.12 5.99
N VAL A 78 -8.17 -6.20 6.75
CA VAL A 78 -8.25 -6.96 8.00
C VAL A 78 -9.23 -8.12 7.81
N LYS A 79 -8.78 -9.35 8.12
CA LYS A 79 -9.61 -10.56 8.08
C LYS A 79 -10.64 -10.50 9.21
N GLY A 80 -11.88 -10.88 8.90
CA GLY A 80 -12.98 -10.84 9.86
C GLY A 80 -13.61 -9.46 10.05
N ASP A 81 -13.09 -8.43 9.39
CA ASP A 81 -13.77 -7.13 9.28
C ASP A 81 -14.62 -7.07 8.00
N ASP A 82 -15.82 -7.63 8.08
CA ASP A 82 -16.77 -7.63 6.95
C ASP A 82 -17.23 -6.21 6.58
N SER A 83 -17.18 -5.27 7.54
CA SER A 83 -17.55 -3.87 7.34
C SER A 83 -16.50 -3.03 6.61
N LYS A 84 -15.27 -3.54 6.45
CA LYS A 84 -14.12 -2.81 5.88
C LYS A 84 -13.89 -1.46 6.56
N THR A 85 -14.09 -1.43 7.86
CA THR A 85 -13.90 -0.25 8.72
C THR A 85 -12.43 -0.12 9.11
N PHE A 86 -11.69 -1.22 9.15
CA PHE A 86 -10.31 -1.27 9.59
C PHE A 86 -9.34 -1.52 8.45
N ILE A 87 -8.18 -0.90 8.58
CA ILE A 87 -6.98 -1.23 7.82
C ILE A 87 -5.84 -1.55 8.78
N TYR A 88 -4.89 -2.36 8.32
CA TYR A 88 -3.65 -2.63 9.04
C TYR A 88 -2.48 -2.00 8.28
N ALA A 89 -1.72 -1.13 8.95
CA ALA A 89 -0.53 -0.52 8.38
C ALA A 89 0.72 -1.15 9.00
N LEU A 90 1.74 -1.41 8.17
CA LEU A 90 3.00 -2.02 8.57
C LEU A 90 4.17 -1.17 8.10
N TRP A 91 4.93 -0.66 9.06
CA TRP A 91 6.21 0.00 8.88
C TRP A 91 7.34 -0.91 9.33
N ASP A 92 8.20 -1.36 8.40
CA ASP A 92 9.23 -2.37 8.66
C ASP A 92 8.68 -3.62 9.36
N TRP A 93 8.82 -3.70 10.70
CA TRP A 93 8.30 -4.77 11.56
C TRP A 93 7.19 -4.32 12.53
N GLU A 94 6.93 -3.01 12.65
CA GLU A 94 5.92 -2.44 13.54
C GLU A 94 4.63 -2.20 12.75
N GLY A 95 3.51 -2.67 13.29
CA GLY A 95 2.23 -2.45 12.63
C GLY A 95 1.12 -2.14 13.60
N ALA A 96 0.19 -1.33 13.11
CA ALA A 96 -0.91 -0.75 13.87
C ALA A 96 -2.19 -0.84 13.06
N PHE A 97 -3.32 -0.85 13.78
CA PHE A 97 -4.65 -0.83 13.18
C PHE A 97 -5.15 0.59 13.11
N TYR A 98 -5.86 0.90 12.03
CA TYR A 98 -6.52 2.18 11.85
C TYR A 98 -7.98 1.93 11.55
N VAL A 99 -8.84 2.70 12.19
CA VAL A 99 -10.29 2.66 12.00
C VAL A 99 -10.69 3.83 11.13
N ARG A 100 -11.64 3.60 10.22
CA ARG A 100 -12.26 4.64 9.42
C ARG A 100 -12.97 5.65 10.32
N GLU A 101 -12.69 6.93 10.11
CA GLU A 101 -13.39 8.05 10.72
C GLU A 101 -14.35 8.64 9.67
N ASP A 102 -15.63 8.75 10.02
CA ASP A 102 -16.67 9.36 9.18
C ASP A 102 -16.65 10.89 9.23
#